data_AF-A0AAD9ISW1-F1
#
_entry.id   AF-A0AAD9ISW1-F1
#
_cell.length_a   1.000
_cell.length_b   1.000
_cell.length_c   1.000
_cell.angle_alpha   90.00
_cell.angle_beta   90.00
_cell.angle_gamma   90.00
#
_symmetry.space_group_name_H-M   'P 1'
#
loop_
_entity.id
_entity.type
_entity.pdbx_description
1 polymer ?
#
loop_
_entity_poly.entity_id
_entity_poly.type
_entity_poly.pdbx_seq_one_letter_code
_entity_poly.pdbx_strand_id
1 'polypeptide(L)'
;MGVPGKTMGCIFTPIPVEVTCYEAERIGVDHIQLGKHHQQRSVSLASDLQQVRACCGRMHDMLLTVTHYIDDVLAGKVPTENTTGRFLLELVNRVPKLDAEAFEEMLNSNLKDLLMVLYLTNLTKAQLMLHEKLTLL
;
A
#
# COMPACT_ATOMS: atom_id res chain seq x y z
N MET A 1 -20.30 -21.22 38.50
CA MET A 1 -20.66 -22.08 39.65
C MET A 1 -22.14 -21.90 39.93
N GLY A 2 -22.99 -22.75 39.33
CA GLY A 2 -24.44 -22.75 39.54
C GLY A 2 -24.85 -23.79 40.58
N VAL A 3 -25.91 -23.51 41.33
CA VAL A 3 -26.42 -24.36 42.42
C VAL A 3 -27.09 -25.61 41.85
N PRO A 4 -26.82 -26.83 42.35
CA PRO A 4 -27.48 -28.05 41.85
C PRO A 4 -29.00 -27.99 42.10
N GLY A 5 -29.81 -28.13 41.04
CA GLY A 5 -31.28 -28.23 41.12
C GLY A 5 -32.09 -26.97 40.81
N LYS A 6 -31.46 -25.84 40.43
CA LYS A 6 -32.13 -24.67 39.85
C LYS A 6 -31.49 -24.29 38.50
N THR A 7 -32.08 -23.33 37.78
CA THR A 7 -31.72 -22.89 36.43
C THR A 7 -30.21 -22.96 36.19
N MET A 8 -29.80 -23.79 35.22
CA MET A 8 -28.40 -23.96 34.84
C MET A 8 -27.82 -22.59 34.48
N GLY A 9 -26.98 -22.04 35.37
CA GLY A 9 -26.23 -20.82 35.08
C GLY A 9 -25.13 -21.15 34.09
N CYS A 10 -25.34 -20.82 32.81
CA CYS A 10 -24.28 -20.88 31.82
C CYS A 10 -23.22 -19.80 32.14
N ILE A 11 -21.97 -20.24 32.31
CA ILE A 11 -20.82 -19.35 32.40
C ILE A 11 -19.96 -19.62 31.17
N PHE A 12 -19.65 -18.55 30.44
CA PHE A 12 -18.74 -18.59 29.32
C PHE A 12 -17.41 -17.99 29.74
N THR A 13 -16.33 -18.77 29.60
CA THR A 13 -14.98 -18.25 29.75
C THR A 13 -14.60 -17.55 28.44
N PRO A 14 -14.19 -16.27 28.47
CA PRO A 14 -13.79 -15.56 27.26
C PRO A 14 -12.52 -16.19 26.68
N ILE A 15 -12.49 -16.36 25.36
CA ILE A 15 -11.34 -16.86 24.61
C ILE A 15 -10.86 -15.72 23.70
N PRO A 16 -9.55 -15.42 23.65
CA PRO A 16 -9.04 -14.43 22.72
C PRO A 16 -9.25 -14.89 21.27
N VAL A 17 -9.75 -14.00 20.43
CA VAL A 17 -9.98 -14.24 18.99
C VAL A 17 -9.06 -13.32 18.21
N GLU A 18 -8.35 -13.88 17.25
CA GLU A 18 -7.47 -13.15 16.34
C GLU A 18 -7.96 -13.30 14.90
N VAL A 19 -7.84 -12.24 14.12
CA VAL A 19 -8.18 -12.25 12.69
C VAL A 19 -6.90 -12.54 11.92
N THR A 20 -6.84 -13.71 11.30
CA THR A 20 -5.76 -14.10 10.39
C THR A 20 -6.21 -13.88 8.96
N CYS A 21 -5.42 -13.16 8.17
CA CYS A 21 -5.69 -12.92 6.74
C CYS A 21 -4.51 -13.35 5.89
N TYR A 22 -4.79 -13.93 4.72
CA TYR A 22 -3.80 -14.09 3.66
C TYR A 22 -3.53 -12.76 2.94
N GLU A 23 -2.44 -12.68 2.17
CA GLU A 23 -2.04 -11.43 1.51
C GLU A 23 -3.12 -10.90 0.54
N ALA A 24 -3.69 -11.78 -0.28
CA ALA A 24 -4.77 -11.42 -1.20
C ALA A 24 -6.04 -10.94 -0.46
N GLU A 25 -6.36 -11.57 0.67
CA GLU A 25 -7.49 -11.16 1.51
C GLU A 25 -7.23 -9.79 2.14
N ARG A 26 -6.01 -9.53 2.61
CA ARG A 26 -5.64 -8.22 3.17
C ARG A 26 -5.80 -7.11 2.15
N ILE A 27 -5.32 -7.31 0.91
CA ILE A 27 -5.49 -6.33 -0.18
C ILE A 27 -6.97 -6.09 -0.46
N GLY A 28 -7.78 -7.15 -0.55
CA GLY A 28 -9.22 -7.05 -0.75
C GLY A 28 -9.93 -6.31 0.38
N VAL A 29 -9.60 -6.64 1.63
CA VAL A 29 -10.16 -6.00 2.83
C VAL A 29 -9.77 -4.52 2.90
N ASP A 30 -8.50 -4.18 2.66
CA ASP A 30 -8.02 -2.80 2.64
C ASP A 30 -8.76 -1.97 1.58
N HIS A 31 -9.04 -2.55 0.41
CA HIS A 31 -9.81 -1.89 -0.63
C HIS A 31 -11.28 -1.68 -0.23
N ILE A 32 -11.93 -2.71 0.34
CA ILE A 32 -13.33 -2.63 0.81
C ILE A 32 -13.47 -1.62 1.95
N GLN A 33 -12.47 -1.49 2.82
CA GLN A 33 -12.46 -0.54 3.93
C GLN A 33 -12.57 0.92 3.47
N LEU A 34 -12.10 1.26 2.27
CA LEU A 34 -12.26 2.61 1.70
C LEU A 34 -13.74 3.01 1.58
N GLY A 35 -14.63 2.04 1.39
CA GLY A 35 -16.08 2.26 1.31
C GLY A 35 -16.67 2.83 2.60
N LYS A 36 -16.02 2.65 3.76
CA LYS A 36 -16.46 3.23 5.04
C LYS A 36 -16.46 4.77 5.01
N HIS A 37 -15.59 5.37 4.22
CA HIS A 37 -15.44 6.81 4.10
C HIS A 37 -16.32 7.42 2.99
N HIS A 38 -16.94 6.58 2.16
CA HIS A 38 -17.81 7.02 1.07
C HIS A 38 -19.27 7.16 1.57
N GLN A 39 -19.94 8.27 1.23
CA GLN A 39 -21.32 8.53 1.66
C GLN A 39 -22.29 7.42 1.23
N GLN A 40 -22.08 6.84 0.04
CA GLN A 40 -22.91 5.75 -0.50
C GLN A 40 -22.44 4.35 -0.08
N ARG A 41 -21.39 4.23 0.75
CA ARG A 41 -20.76 2.96 1.16
C ARG A 41 -20.40 2.01 0.00
N SER A 42 -20.05 2.60 -1.14
CA SER A 42 -19.66 1.91 -2.36
C SER A 42 -18.16 2.09 -2.63
N VAL A 43 -17.52 1.08 -3.21
CA VAL A 43 -16.13 1.15 -3.66
C VAL A 43 -16.09 0.87 -5.17
N SER A 44 -15.44 1.74 -5.93
CA SER A 44 -15.15 1.53 -7.35
C SER A 44 -13.69 1.14 -7.53
N LEU A 45 -13.39 0.27 -8.49
CA LEU A 45 -12.01 -0.03 -8.86
C LEU A 45 -11.38 1.24 -9.43
N ALA A 46 -10.40 1.79 -8.72
CA ALA A 46 -9.58 2.90 -9.19
C ALA A 46 -8.55 2.38 -10.19
N SER A 47 -8.16 3.22 -11.16
CA SER A 47 -7.07 2.88 -12.07
C SER A 47 -5.76 2.73 -11.30
N ASP A 48 -4.83 1.94 -11.83
CA ASP A 48 -3.55 1.67 -11.18
C ASP A 48 -2.80 2.98 -10.84
N LEU A 49 -2.82 3.96 -11.75
CA LEU A 49 -2.19 5.25 -11.53
C LEU A 49 -2.84 6.06 -10.40
N GLN A 50 -4.17 5.98 -10.25
CA GLN A 50 -4.87 6.60 -9.14
C GLN A 50 -4.51 5.94 -7.80
N GLN A 51 -4.37 4.61 -7.78
CA GLN A 51 -3.93 3.88 -6.60
C GLN A 51 -2.49 4.26 -6.21
N VAL A 52 -1.58 4.34 -7.19
CA VAL A 52 -0.20 4.81 -6.95
C VAL A 52 -0.20 6.21 -6.36
N ARG A 53 -0.97 7.15 -6.92
CA ARG A 53 -1.09 8.52 -6.37
C ARG A 53 -1.58 8.52 -4.92
N ALA A 54 -2.61 7.73 -4.61
CA ALA A 54 -3.13 7.61 -3.25
C ALA A 54 -2.09 7.03 -2.28
N CYS A 55 -1.33 6.02 -2.71
CA CYS A 55 -0.22 5.47 -1.94
C CYS A 55 0.88 6.50 -1.69
N CYS A 56 1.28 7.27 -2.71
CA CYS A 56 2.24 8.37 -2.55
C CYS A 56 1.74 9.43 -1.54
N GLY A 57 0.45 9.78 -1.59
CA GLY A 57 -0.16 10.68 -0.62
C GLY A 57 -0.08 10.13 0.82
N ARG A 58 -0.47 8.87 1.03
CA ARG A 58 -0.37 8.23 2.35
C ARG A 58 1.08 8.18 2.87
N MET A 59 2.04 7.87 2.00
CA MET A 59 3.47 7.87 2.37
C MET A 59 3.93 9.28 2.76
N HIS A 60 3.48 10.31 2.04
CA HIS A 60 3.79 11.70 2.36
C HIS A 60 3.23 12.11 3.73
N ASP A 61 1.98 11.77 4.03
CA ASP A 61 1.36 12.06 5.33
C ASP A 61 2.06 11.35 6.49
N MET A 62 2.49 10.10 6.28
CA MET A 62 3.30 9.35 7.27
C MET A 62 4.65 10.02 7.50
N LEU A 63 5.32 10.47 6.44
CA LEU A 63 6.59 11.19 6.57
C LEU A 63 6.41 12.53 7.31
N LEU A 64 5.36 13.29 7.01
CA LEU A 64 5.05 14.53 7.74
C LEU A 64 4.84 14.28 9.23
N THR A 65 4.12 13.20 9.57
CA THR A 65 3.91 12.81 10.98
C THR A 65 5.23 12.51 11.68
N VAL A 66 6.14 11.79 11.01
CA VAL A 66 7.48 11.49 11.53
C VAL A 66 8.32 12.76 11.67
N THR A 67 8.33 13.64 10.67
CA THR A 67 9.07 14.91 10.74
C THR A 67 8.57 15.79 11.88
N HIS A 68 7.25 15.93 12.04
CA HIS A 68 6.68 16.69 13.15
C HIS A 68 7.07 16.11 14.51
N TYR A 69 7.09 14.79 14.66
CA TYR A 69 7.56 14.15 15.88
C TYR A 69 9.04 14.47 16.17
N ILE A 70 9.90 14.42 15.15
CA ILE A 70 11.33 14.77 15.29
C ILE A 70 11.48 16.23 15.74
N ASP A 71 10.74 17.15 15.13
CA ASP A 71 10.79 18.58 15.48
C ASP A 71 10.35 18.83 16.94
N ASP A 72 9.30 18.16 17.41
CA ASP A 72 8.81 18.28 18.78
C ASP A 72 9.77 17.68 19.82
N VAL A 73 10.44 16.58 19.47
CA VAL A 73 11.49 15.98 20.30
C VAL A 73 12.72 16.90 20.37
N LEU A 74 13.14 17.49 19.24
CA LEU A 74 14.24 18.46 19.20
C LEU A 74 13.90 19.74 19.97
N ALA A 75 12.64 20.18 19.96
CA ALA A 75 12.15 21.31 20.75
C ALA A 75 11.98 20.98 22.24
N GLY A 76 12.19 19.73 22.66
CA GLY A 76 12.04 19.28 24.06
C GLY A 76 10.59 19.20 24.55
N LYS A 77 9.60 19.26 23.65
CA LYS A 77 8.17 19.14 24.02
C LYS A 77 7.76 17.70 24.32
N VAL A 78 8.45 16.73 23.70
CA VAL A 78 8.17 15.30 23.81
C VAL A 78 9.42 14.58 24.32
N PRO A 79 9.29 13.66 25.30
CA PRO A 79 10.44 12.89 25.78
C PRO A 79 11.03 12.00 24.68
N THR A 80 12.35 11.97 24.60
CA THR A 80 13.07 11.13 23.63
C THR A 80 12.86 9.65 23.95
N GLU A 81 12.33 8.91 22.99
CA GLU A 81 12.16 7.46 23.09
C GLU A 81 13.19 6.75 22.19
N ASN A 82 14.04 5.92 22.81
CA ASN A 82 15.22 5.36 22.15
C ASN A 82 14.90 4.28 21.11
N THR A 83 13.78 3.54 21.23
CA THR A 83 13.39 2.51 20.26
C THR A 83 12.92 3.14 18.95
N THR A 84 12.14 4.22 19.00
CA THR A 84 11.71 5.03 17.86
C THR A 84 12.91 5.65 17.17
N GLY A 85 13.86 6.20 17.93
CA GLY A 85 15.12 6.70 17.36
C GLY A 85 15.91 5.62 16.59
N ARG A 86 15.94 4.38 17.10
CA ARG A 86 16.56 3.24 16.39
C ARG A 86 15.81 2.87 15.11
N PHE A 87 14.48 2.83 15.15
CA PHE A 87 13.69 2.55 13.95
C PHE A 87 13.87 3.63 12.87
N LEU A 88 13.98 4.90 13.26
CA LEU A 88 14.28 6.00 12.33
C LEU A 88 15.67 5.85 11.72
N LEU A 89 16.67 5.49 12.52
CA LEU A 89 18.03 5.23 12.03
C LEU A 89 18.06 4.04 11.05
N GLU A 90 17.36 2.96 11.37
CA GLU A 90 17.24 1.81 10.47
C GLU A 90 16.55 2.18 9.15
N LEU A 91 15.47 2.97 9.22
CA LEU A 91 14.75 3.46 8.04
C LEU A 91 15.67 4.24 7.08
N VAL A 92 16.45 5.18 7.61
CA VAL A 92 17.37 5.99 6.80
C VAL A 92 18.50 5.14 6.22
N ASN A 93 19.03 4.19 6.99
CA ASN A 93 20.12 3.33 6.55
C ASN A 93 19.70 2.26 5.52
N ARG A 94 18.40 1.96 5.40
CA ARG A 94 17.90 1.05 4.35
C ARG A 94 17.95 1.66 2.94
N VAL A 95 18.06 2.99 2.83
CA VAL A 95 18.15 3.65 1.53
C VAL A 95 19.59 3.52 1.00
N PRO A 96 19.82 2.84 -0.14
CA PRO A 96 21.16 2.70 -0.70
C PRO A 96 21.65 4.06 -1.20
N LYS A 97 22.92 4.35 -0.94
CA LYS A 97 23.59 5.53 -1.50
C LYS A 97 24.04 5.19 -2.91
N LEU A 98 23.28 5.65 -3.89
CA LEU A 98 23.60 5.52 -5.31
C LEU A 98 24.21 6.82 -5.81
N ASP A 99 25.17 6.71 -6.73
CA ASP A 99 25.66 7.87 -7.46
C ASP A 99 24.60 8.39 -8.43
N ALA A 100 24.54 9.71 -8.60
CA ALA A 100 23.49 10.35 -9.38
C ALA A 100 23.54 9.95 -10.86
N GLU A 101 24.73 9.85 -11.44
CA GLU A 101 24.91 9.47 -12.85
C GLU A 101 24.47 8.02 -13.09
N ALA A 102 24.88 7.11 -12.20
CA ALA A 102 24.48 5.71 -12.26
C ALA A 102 22.96 5.52 -12.10
N PHE A 103 22.32 6.32 -11.23
CA PHE A 103 20.86 6.29 -11.08
C PHE A 103 20.13 6.79 -12.33
N GLU A 104 20.60 7.88 -12.93
CA GLU A 104 20.01 8.44 -14.14
C GLU A 104 20.15 7.49 -15.33
N GLU A 105 21.32 6.87 -15.52
CA GLU A 105 21.52 5.86 -16.57
C GLU A 105 20.58 4.67 -16.39
N MET A 106 20.50 4.13 -15.17
CA MET A 106 19.60 3.03 -14.85
C MET A 106 18.13 3.39 -15.12
N LEU A 107 17.69 4.57 -14.69
CA LEU A 107 16.31 5.04 -14.89
C LEU A 107 16.00 5.22 -16.38
N ASN A 108 16.90 5.86 -17.13
CA ASN A 108 16.74 6.08 -18.56
C ASN A 108 16.71 4.76 -19.35
N SER A 109 17.53 3.78 -18.98
CA SER A 109 17.51 2.44 -19.58
C SER A 109 16.15 1.77 -19.38
N ASN A 110 15.65 1.73 -18.14
CA ASN A 110 14.35 1.14 -17.82
C ASN A 110 13.19 1.85 -18.55
N LEU A 111 13.24 3.18 -18.67
CA LEU A 111 12.23 3.94 -19.40
C LEU A 111 12.23 3.61 -20.89
N LYS A 112 13.41 3.47 -21.52
CA LYS A 112 13.53 3.08 -22.93
C LYS A 112 12.95 1.69 -23.16
N ASP A 113 13.27 0.73 -22.29
CA ASP A 113 12.76 -0.65 -22.39
C ASP A 113 11.24 -0.70 -22.26
N LEU A 114 10.67 0.02 -21.28
CA LEU A 114 9.22 0.12 -21.11
C LEU A 114 8.54 0.75 -22.34
N LEU A 115 9.13 1.81 -22.89
CA LEU A 115 8.59 2.51 -24.06
C LEU A 115 8.66 1.63 -25.31
N MET A 116 9.72 0.82 -25.45
CA MET A 116 9.87 -0.16 -26.51
C MET A 116 8.79 -1.24 -26.45
N VAL A 117 8.51 -1.78 -25.26
CA VAL A 117 7.44 -2.77 -25.07
C VAL A 117 6.07 -2.18 -25.38
N LEU A 118 5.81 -0.94 -24.97
CA LEU A 118 4.57 -0.24 -25.29
C LEU A 118 4.41 -0.03 -26.80
N TYR A 119 5.48 0.36 -27.48
CA TYR A 119 5.48 0.53 -28.93
C TYR A 119 5.19 -0.78 -29.66
N LEU A 120 5.89 -1.86 -29.30
CA LEU A 120 5.66 -3.19 -29.90
C LEU A 120 4.22 -3.68 -29.65
N THR A 121 3.68 -3.45 -28.46
CA THR A 121 2.28 -3.80 -28.12
C THR A 121 1.28 -3.04 -28.98
N ASN A 122 1.53 -1.76 -29.27
CA ASN A 122 0.65 -0.98 -30.14
C ASN A 122 0.78 -1.40 -31.61
N LEU A 123 1.99 -1.76 -32.04
CA LEU A 123 2.24 -2.28 -33.39
C LEU A 123 1.53 -3.62 -33.60
N THR A 124 1.61 -4.54 -32.63
CA THR A 124 0.90 -5.84 -32.73
C THR A 124 -0.61 -5.66 -32.73
N LYS A 125 -1.16 -4.75 -31.92
CA LYS A 125 -2.59 -4.38 -31.97
C LYS A 125 -2.99 -3.83 -33.34
N ALA A 126 -2.20 -2.92 -33.91
CA ALA A 126 -2.48 -2.36 -35.24
C ALA A 126 -2.45 -3.45 -36.33
N GLN A 127 -1.45 -4.34 -36.28
CA GLN A 127 -1.34 -5.46 -37.21
C GLN A 127 -2.52 -6.43 -37.10
N LEU A 128 -2.99 -6.70 -35.88
CA LEU A 128 -4.15 -7.56 -35.63
C LEU A 128 -5.43 -6.92 -36.18
N MET A 129 -5.63 -5.62 -35.96
CA MET A 129 -6.78 -4.89 -36.54
C MET A 129 -6.74 -4.86 -38.08
N LEU A 130 -5.58 -4.68 -38.70
CA LEU A 130 -5.44 -4.75 -40.15
C LEU A 130 -5.75 -6.14 -40.70
N HIS A 131 -5.24 -7.18 -40.04
CA HIS A 131 -5.51 -8.57 -40.41
C HIS A 131 -7.01 -8.91 -40.32
N GLU A 132 -7.68 -8.51 -39.25
CA GLU A 132 -9.13 -8.69 -39.12
C GLU A 132 -9.90 -8.00 -40.26
N LYS A 133 -9.53 -6.76 -40.60
CA LYS A 133 -10.19 -6.01 -41.68
C LYS A 133 -9.94 -6.61 -43.06
N LEU A 134 -8.75 -7.14 -43.32
CA LEU A 134 -8.43 -7.84 -44.58
C LEU A 134 -9.15 -9.18 -44.69
N THR A 135 -9.34 -9.89 -43.58
CA THR A 135 -10.05 -11.18 -43.54
C THR A 135 -11.57 -11.01 -43.70
N LEU A 136 -12.11 -9.85 -43.31
CA LEU A 136 -13.52 -9.51 -43.44
C LEU A 136 -13.92 -8.99 -44.84
N LEU A 137 -12.94 -8.79 -45.74
CA LEU A 137 -13.10 -8.42 -47.14
C LEU A 137 -13.08 -9.68 -48.02
#